data_AF-A0A257NNX1-F1
#
_entry.id   AF-A0A257NNX1-F1
#
_cell.length_a   1.000
_cell.length_b   1.000
_cell.length_c   1.000
_cell.angle_alpha   90.00
_cell.angle_beta   90.00
_cell.angle_gamma   90.00
#
_symmetry.space_group_name_H-M   'P 1'
#
loop_
_entity.id
_entity.type
_entity.pdbx_description
1 polymer ?
#
loop_
_entity_poly.entity_id
_entity_poly.type
_entity_poly.pdbx_seq_one_letter_code
_entity_poly.pdbx_strand_id
1 'polypeptide(L)'
;MPEPILEIKTGVRASVKHDSASKHVSGEAVYIDDLPEPRNLLHVYIAQSTQAHAKILKLDLSAVKQADGVGAVLCAADIPGKNDYGAVVDGDPIFANAVVEYIGQPLFAVAAEQIEQARRAAQLAVVEYAPLPALIHVKEALAARSFVLPSKKFQRGEPAIQLAQAANRLHGEIEIGGQDHFYLESNIALAIPGEDNDLKIYSSTQHPTEVQHCCARVLDVPDHAINVEVRRMGGGFGGKESQPALFASIAALVSHHTKRPSKVRLDRDDDMIMTGKRHDYLIHYDVGFTDEGRIRAIHFEAASRCGMSADLSGSINDRTMFHLDNAYFLEHVSIESHRCKTHTVSNTAFRGFGGPQGMVAIERVIDEIAYHLGKDPLAIRKINYYGVSDRNITPYDMKVTENILPEITAELEKTSNYAARRTEIKRFNQHSLYLKKGIALTPVKFGISFTATHLNQAGALIHIYTDGSIHLNHGGTEMGQ
;
A
#
# COMPACT_ATOMS: atom_id res chain seq x y z
N MET A 1 37.26 -15.84 -41.43
CA MET A 1 37.27 -14.61 -40.60
C MET A 1 36.35 -14.87 -39.43
N PRO A 2 36.78 -14.66 -38.17
CA PRO A 2 35.84 -14.76 -37.06
C PRO A 2 34.72 -13.74 -37.28
N GLU A 3 33.47 -14.18 -37.16
CA GLU A 3 32.31 -13.30 -37.26
C GLU A 3 32.47 -12.13 -36.27
N PRO A 4 32.09 -10.90 -36.65
CA PRO A 4 32.17 -9.78 -35.74
C PRO A 4 31.29 -10.07 -34.54
N ILE A 5 31.90 -10.14 -33.36
CA ILE A 5 31.18 -10.16 -32.09
C ILE A 5 30.25 -8.95 -32.11
N LEU A 6 28.94 -9.20 -32.14
CA LEU A 6 27.92 -8.16 -32.10
C LEU A 6 28.21 -7.27 -30.90
N GLU A 7 28.52 -5.99 -31.18
CA GLU A 7 28.70 -4.99 -30.13
C GLU A 7 27.38 -4.88 -29.37
N ILE A 8 27.41 -5.26 -28.09
CA ILE A 8 26.25 -5.26 -27.21
C ILE A 8 25.83 -3.79 -27.00
N LYS A 9 24.83 -3.33 -27.76
CA LYS A 9 24.32 -1.93 -27.76
C LYS A 9 23.49 -1.56 -26.51
N THR A 10 23.17 -2.54 -25.66
CA THR A 10 22.33 -2.40 -24.46
C THR A 10 22.97 -3.19 -23.32
N GLY A 11 22.91 -2.72 -22.07
CA GLY A 11 23.56 -3.44 -20.97
C GLY A 11 23.36 -2.80 -19.60
N VAL A 12 23.83 -3.49 -18.56
CA VAL A 12 23.76 -3.03 -17.17
C VAL A 12 24.42 -1.65 -17.06
N ARG A 13 23.70 -0.68 -16.46
CA ARG A 13 24.08 0.75 -16.33
C ARG A 13 24.04 1.59 -17.61
N ALA A 14 23.66 1.02 -18.76
CA ALA A 14 23.40 1.83 -19.94
C ALA A 14 22.05 2.57 -19.79
N SER A 15 21.99 3.82 -20.25
CA SER A 15 20.75 4.60 -20.29
C SER A 15 19.87 4.11 -21.44
N VAL A 16 19.15 3.02 -21.23
CA VAL A 16 18.18 2.47 -22.19
C VAL A 16 16.79 3.03 -21.95
N LYS A 17 16.01 3.20 -23.02
CA LYS A 17 14.59 3.54 -22.91
C LYS A 17 13.83 2.31 -22.41
N HIS A 18 12.74 2.53 -21.68
CA HIS A 18 11.81 1.48 -21.32
C HIS A 18 11.31 0.74 -22.59
N ASP A 19 11.25 -0.60 -22.54
CA ASP A 19 11.00 -1.46 -23.71
C ASP A 19 9.66 -1.18 -24.41
N SER A 20 8.64 -0.79 -23.64
CA SER A 20 7.32 -0.41 -24.18
C SER A 20 7.13 1.09 -24.38
N ALA A 21 8.17 1.93 -24.24
CA ALA A 21 8.03 3.40 -24.28
C ALA A 21 7.37 3.92 -25.56
N SER A 22 7.78 3.42 -26.74
CA SER A 22 7.16 3.81 -28.01
C SER A 22 5.67 3.44 -28.05
N LYS A 23 5.32 2.25 -27.57
CA LYS A 23 3.94 1.74 -27.50
C LYS A 23 3.07 2.56 -26.57
N HIS A 24 3.64 3.09 -25.47
CA HIS A 24 2.90 3.97 -24.56
C HIS A 24 2.52 5.29 -25.26
N VAL A 25 3.43 5.84 -26.06
CA VAL A 25 3.21 7.11 -26.77
C VAL A 25 2.30 6.95 -27.99
N SER A 26 2.36 5.81 -28.69
CA SER A 26 1.50 5.52 -29.85
C SER A 26 0.10 5.03 -29.48
N GLY A 27 -0.12 4.60 -28.24
CA GLY A 27 -1.37 3.94 -27.83
C GLY A 27 -1.45 2.44 -28.19
N GLU A 28 -0.33 1.84 -28.60
CA GLU A 28 -0.26 0.41 -28.95
C GLU A 28 0.02 -0.51 -27.75
N ALA A 29 0.27 0.08 -26.58
CA ALA A 29 0.45 -0.68 -25.35
C ALA A 29 -0.90 -1.10 -24.78
N VAL A 30 -1.25 -2.36 -25.00
CA VAL A 30 -2.51 -2.96 -24.57
C VAL A 30 -2.58 -3.13 -23.04
N TYR A 31 -3.56 -2.51 -22.40
CA TYR A 31 -4.01 -2.79 -21.04
C TYR A 31 -5.22 -3.73 -21.06
N ILE A 32 -5.73 -4.14 -19.90
CA ILE A 32 -6.76 -5.20 -19.86
C ILE A 32 -8.08 -4.75 -20.50
N ASP A 33 -8.49 -3.50 -20.32
CA ASP A 33 -9.73 -2.98 -20.92
C ASP A 33 -9.59 -2.74 -22.45
N ASP A 34 -8.36 -2.73 -22.97
CA ASP A 34 -8.07 -2.60 -24.40
C ASP A 34 -8.16 -3.96 -25.13
N LEU A 35 -8.25 -5.07 -24.39
CA LEU A 35 -8.39 -6.40 -24.97
C LEU A 35 -9.74 -6.53 -25.69
N PRO A 36 -9.79 -7.16 -26.88
CA PRO A 36 -11.06 -7.46 -27.53
C PRO A 36 -11.96 -8.28 -26.61
N GLU A 37 -13.20 -7.82 -26.45
CA GLU A 37 -14.16 -8.47 -25.55
C GLU A 37 -14.55 -9.86 -26.08
N PRO A 38 -14.47 -10.90 -25.24
CA PRO A 38 -14.97 -12.22 -25.60
C PRO A 38 -16.47 -12.21 -25.92
N ARG A 39 -16.92 -13.14 -26.78
CA ARG A 39 -18.35 -13.31 -27.05
C ARG A 39 -19.11 -13.62 -25.74
N ASN A 40 -20.31 -13.06 -25.64
CA ASN A 40 -21.22 -13.24 -24.49
C ASN A 40 -20.63 -12.77 -23.15
N LEU A 41 -19.67 -11.84 -23.17
CA LEU A 41 -19.13 -11.20 -21.97
C LEU A 41 -20.25 -10.64 -21.08
N LEU A 42 -20.09 -10.77 -19.76
CA LEU A 42 -20.89 -10.08 -18.76
C LEU A 42 -20.06 -8.97 -18.10
N HIS A 43 -20.61 -7.77 -18.05
CA HIS A 43 -20.06 -6.65 -17.29
C HIS A 43 -20.58 -6.71 -15.86
N VAL A 44 -19.68 -6.60 -14.90
CA VAL A 44 -19.99 -6.79 -13.48
C VAL A 44 -19.91 -5.46 -12.75
N TYR A 45 -21.02 -5.10 -12.09
CA TYR A 45 -21.09 -4.00 -11.12
C TYR A 45 -21.18 -4.56 -9.70
N ILE A 46 -20.46 -3.95 -8.76
CA ILE A 46 -20.46 -4.37 -7.36
C ILE A 46 -21.30 -3.35 -6.57
N ALA A 47 -22.39 -3.82 -5.99
CA ALA A 47 -23.23 -3.02 -5.12
C ALA A 47 -22.61 -2.94 -3.72
N GLN A 48 -22.56 -1.74 -3.16
CA GLN A 48 -21.78 -1.40 -1.97
C GLN A 48 -22.67 -1.03 -0.78
N SER A 49 -22.15 -1.24 0.43
CA SER A 49 -22.73 -0.74 1.68
C SER A 49 -22.74 0.78 1.71
N THR A 50 -23.85 1.35 2.18
CA THR A 50 -23.97 2.79 2.48
C THR A 50 -23.72 3.11 3.97
N GLN A 51 -23.42 2.10 4.78
CA GLN A 51 -23.24 2.23 6.23
C GLN A 51 -21.79 1.95 6.61
N ALA A 52 -21.25 2.76 7.52
CA ALA A 52 -19.93 2.54 8.10
C ALA A 52 -19.92 1.30 9.03
N HIS A 53 -20.97 1.11 9.82
CA HIS A 53 -21.10 -0.08 10.66
C HIS A 53 -22.59 -0.38 10.90
N ALA A 54 -23.06 -1.54 10.45
CA ALA A 54 -24.46 -1.92 10.65
C ALA A 54 -24.67 -3.43 10.51
N LYS A 55 -25.71 -3.97 11.15
CA LYS A 55 -26.23 -5.30 10.81
C LYS A 55 -27.07 -5.20 9.55
N ILE A 56 -26.94 -6.16 8.65
CA ILE A 56 -27.84 -6.36 7.51
C ILE A 56 -29.05 -7.13 8.02
N LEU A 57 -30.20 -6.47 8.12
CA LEU A 57 -31.45 -7.10 8.54
C LEU A 57 -32.13 -7.83 7.37
N LYS A 58 -32.03 -7.24 6.18
CA LYS A 58 -32.62 -7.76 4.95
C LYS A 58 -31.78 -7.35 3.75
N LEU A 59 -31.57 -8.29 2.84
CA LEU A 59 -30.98 -8.07 1.52
C LEU A 59 -31.87 -8.74 0.48
N ASP A 60 -32.80 -7.98 -0.09
CA ASP A 60 -33.73 -8.46 -1.11
C ASP A 60 -33.25 -8.07 -2.50
N LEU A 61 -32.89 -9.09 -3.27
CA LEU A 61 -32.34 -8.99 -4.62
C LEU A 61 -33.33 -9.46 -5.69
N SER A 62 -34.60 -9.71 -5.33
CA SER A 62 -35.60 -10.28 -6.24
C SER A 62 -35.84 -9.42 -7.48
N ALA A 63 -36.01 -8.10 -7.30
CA ALA A 63 -36.16 -7.15 -8.40
C ALA A 63 -34.88 -7.00 -9.23
N VAL A 64 -33.71 -7.07 -8.59
CA VAL A 64 -32.39 -7.02 -9.27
C VAL A 64 -32.26 -8.20 -10.24
N LYS A 65 -32.62 -9.42 -9.79
CA LYS A 65 -32.54 -10.66 -10.58
C LYS A 65 -33.48 -10.68 -11.79
N GLN A 66 -34.55 -9.90 -11.77
CA GLN A 66 -35.55 -9.82 -12.85
C GLN A 66 -35.31 -8.65 -13.81
N ALA A 67 -34.31 -7.82 -13.55
CA ALA A 67 -34.02 -6.65 -14.37
C ALA A 67 -33.48 -7.05 -15.75
N ASP A 68 -33.83 -6.24 -16.76
CA ASP A 68 -33.46 -6.49 -18.15
C ASP A 68 -31.94 -6.54 -18.37
N GLY A 69 -31.49 -7.53 -19.14
CA GLY A 69 -30.08 -7.81 -19.44
C GLY A 69 -29.26 -8.38 -18.29
N VAL A 70 -29.82 -8.61 -17.09
CA VAL A 70 -29.11 -9.25 -15.98
C VAL A 70 -28.95 -10.75 -16.25
N GLY A 71 -27.69 -11.19 -16.29
CA GLY A 71 -27.33 -12.60 -16.45
C GLY A 71 -27.14 -13.34 -15.13
N ALA A 72 -26.66 -12.65 -14.09
CA ALA A 72 -26.52 -13.21 -12.73
C ALA A 72 -26.49 -12.11 -11.66
N VAL A 73 -26.93 -12.47 -10.45
CA VAL A 73 -26.78 -11.67 -9.24
C VAL A 73 -26.24 -12.59 -8.15
N LEU A 74 -25.03 -12.31 -7.66
CA LEU A 74 -24.31 -13.17 -6.73
C LEU A 74 -24.00 -12.43 -5.44
N CYS A 75 -24.18 -13.09 -4.29
CA CYS A 75 -23.91 -12.57 -2.96
C CYS A 75 -23.09 -13.58 -2.15
N ALA A 76 -22.89 -13.33 -0.85
CA ALA A 76 -22.12 -14.21 0.03
C ALA A 76 -22.59 -15.68 0.02
N ALA A 77 -23.90 -15.92 -0.18
CA ALA A 77 -24.48 -17.27 -0.21
C ALA A 77 -24.18 -18.05 -1.50
N ASP A 78 -23.74 -17.37 -2.56
CA ASP A 78 -23.43 -17.99 -3.86
C ASP A 78 -21.95 -18.39 -3.98
N ILE A 79 -21.14 -18.13 -2.95
CA ILE A 79 -19.73 -18.51 -2.91
C ILE A 79 -19.60 -19.98 -2.50
N PRO A 80 -19.08 -20.87 -3.38
CA PRO A 80 -18.97 -22.30 -3.09
C PRO A 80 -17.86 -22.62 -2.07
N GLY A 81 -16.76 -21.86 -2.10
CA GLY A 81 -15.64 -22.01 -1.18
C GLY A 81 -15.69 -21.01 -0.02
N LYS A 82 -14.59 -20.30 0.17
CA LYS A 82 -14.46 -19.36 1.30
C LYS A 82 -14.77 -17.93 0.87
N ASN A 83 -15.71 -17.28 1.57
CA ASN A 83 -16.02 -15.86 1.42
C ASN A 83 -14.95 -14.96 2.09
N ASP A 84 -13.74 -14.91 1.51
CA ASP A 84 -12.63 -14.09 2.02
C ASP A 84 -11.60 -13.81 0.90
N TYR A 85 -10.95 -12.65 0.91
CA TYR A 85 -9.80 -12.31 0.04
C TYR A 85 -8.59 -11.78 0.81
N GLY A 86 -8.57 -11.93 2.14
CA GLY A 86 -7.47 -11.50 2.97
C GLY A 86 -6.14 -12.12 2.53
N ALA A 87 -5.12 -11.28 2.41
CA ALA A 87 -3.81 -11.64 1.90
C ALA A 87 -3.03 -12.56 2.85
N VAL A 88 -2.82 -12.08 4.08
CA VAL A 88 -1.99 -12.74 5.10
C VAL A 88 -2.84 -13.36 6.20
N VAL A 89 -3.92 -12.69 6.57
CA VAL A 89 -4.85 -13.09 7.61
C VAL A 89 -6.26 -12.92 7.05
N ASP A 90 -7.12 -13.87 7.33
CA ASP A 90 -8.54 -13.77 7.04
C ASP A 90 -9.15 -12.53 7.70
N GLY A 91 -10.24 -12.03 7.12
CA GLY A 91 -10.99 -10.91 7.67
C GLY A 91 -11.52 -9.92 6.64
N ASP A 92 -11.24 -10.13 5.35
CA ASP A 92 -11.77 -9.32 4.26
C ASP A 92 -12.74 -10.16 3.42
N PRO A 93 -14.05 -10.14 3.69
CA PRO A 93 -15.00 -10.95 2.95
C PRO A 93 -15.19 -10.44 1.51
N ILE A 94 -15.40 -11.36 0.55
CA ILE A 94 -15.74 -11.00 -0.84
C ILE A 94 -17.06 -10.21 -0.87
N PHE A 95 -18.05 -10.67 -0.11
CA PHE A 95 -19.31 -9.98 0.13
C PHE A 95 -19.63 -9.96 1.62
N ALA A 96 -20.07 -8.82 2.15
CA ALA A 96 -20.51 -8.69 3.53
C ALA A 96 -21.61 -9.71 3.85
N ASN A 97 -21.49 -10.37 5.00
CA ASN A 97 -22.49 -11.29 5.51
C ASN A 97 -22.87 -10.87 6.93
N ALA A 98 -24.16 -10.69 7.17
CA ALA A 98 -24.78 -10.24 8.42
C ALA A 98 -24.37 -8.85 8.96
N VAL A 99 -23.14 -8.38 8.76
CA VAL A 99 -22.63 -7.09 9.22
C VAL A 99 -21.80 -6.43 8.12
N VAL A 100 -22.00 -5.13 7.96
CA VAL A 100 -21.11 -4.25 7.17
C VAL A 100 -20.24 -3.45 8.12
N GLU A 101 -18.96 -3.31 7.80
CA GLU A 101 -17.93 -2.65 8.61
C GLU A 101 -17.26 -1.45 7.91
N TYR A 102 -17.68 -1.09 6.69
CA TYR A 102 -17.32 0.20 6.09
C TYR A 102 -18.28 0.63 4.98
N ILE A 103 -18.34 1.94 4.72
CA ILE A 103 -19.01 2.51 3.54
C ILE A 103 -18.20 2.10 2.32
N GLY A 104 -18.83 1.44 1.35
CA GLY A 104 -18.13 0.87 0.20
C GLY A 104 -18.00 -0.65 0.23
N GLN A 105 -18.32 -1.31 1.35
CA GLN A 105 -18.14 -2.76 1.45
C GLN A 105 -19.02 -3.50 0.45
N PRO A 106 -18.48 -4.44 -0.35
CA PRO A 106 -19.27 -5.23 -1.29
C PRO A 106 -20.43 -5.95 -0.59
N LEU A 107 -21.64 -5.85 -1.13
CA LEU A 107 -22.82 -6.59 -0.66
C LEU A 107 -23.17 -7.74 -1.60
N PHE A 108 -23.16 -7.47 -2.90
CA PHE A 108 -23.46 -8.40 -3.98
C PHE A 108 -22.91 -7.85 -5.31
N ALA A 109 -22.76 -8.72 -6.29
CA ALA A 109 -22.39 -8.36 -7.65
C ALA A 109 -23.57 -8.59 -8.61
N VAL A 110 -23.75 -7.68 -9.56
CA VAL A 110 -24.70 -7.79 -10.67
C VAL A 110 -23.91 -7.93 -11.96
N ALA A 111 -24.11 -9.04 -12.66
CA ALA A 111 -23.50 -9.32 -13.95
C ALA A 111 -24.57 -9.17 -15.05
N ALA A 112 -24.36 -8.25 -15.99
CA ALA A 112 -25.30 -7.97 -17.07
C ALA A 112 -24.60 -7.87 -18.43
N GLU A 113 -25.38 -7.87 -19.52
CA GLU A 113 -24.85 -7.74 -20.87
C GLU A 113 -24.19 -6.38 -21.14
N GLN A 114 -24.60 -5.34 -20.40
CA GLN A 114 -24.02 -4.00 -20.43
C GLN A 114 -23.83 -3.46 -19.01
N ILE A 115 -22.80 -2.66 -18.79
CA ILE A 115 -22.49 -2.15 -17.44
C ILE A 115 -23.60 -1.22 -16.91
N GLU A 116 -24.27 -0.48 -17.77
CA GLU A 116 -25.39 0.41 -17.42
C GLU A 116 -26.64 -0.37 -17.00
N GLN A 117 -26.83 -1.59 -17.51
CA GLN A 117 -27.89 -2.49 -17.03
C GLN A 117 -27.57 -2.98 -15.62
N ALA A 118 -26.33 -3.43 -15.37
CA ALA A 118 -25.90 -3.88 -14.06
C ALA A 118 -26.06 -2.79 -12.99
N ARG A 119 -25.65 -1.55 -13.30
CA ARG A 119 -25.79 -0.38 -12.40
C ARG A 119 -27.23 -0.07 -12.07
N ARG A 120 -28.11 0.01 -13.08
CA ARG A 120 -29.54 0.29 -12.88
C ARG A 120 -30.22 -0.81 -12.09
N ALA A 121 -29.92 -2.06 -12.40
CA ALA A 121 -30.47 -3.21 -11.69
C ALA A 121 -30.07 -3.21 -10.21
N ALA A 122 -28.82 -2.88 -9.88
CA ALA A 122 -28.35 -2.82 -8.49
C ALA A 122 -29.14 -1.82 -7.62
N GLN A 123 -29.66 -0.74 -8.21
CA GLN A 123 -30.50 0.25 -7.49
C GLN A 123 -31.89 -0.30 -7.10
N LEU A 124 -32.30 -1.45 -7.63
CA LEU A 124 -33.56 -2.11 -7.28
C LEU A 124 -33.45 -2.96 -6.01
N ALA A 125 -32.25 -3.12 -5.46
CA ALA A 125 -32.06 -3.88 -4.23
C ALA A 125 -32.69 -3.15 -3.04
N VAL A 126 -33.38 -3.92 -2.19
CA VAL A 126 -33.87 -3.41 -0.90
C VAL A 126 -32.94 -3.93 0.19
N VAL A 127 -32.18 -3.01 0.78
CA VAL A 127 -31.27 -3.31 1.89
C VAL A 127 -31.74 -2.59 3.15
N GLU A 128 -32.02 -3.36 4.20
CA GLU A 128 -32.41 -2.82 5.50
C GLU A 128 -31.27 -3.01 6.50
N TYR A 129 -30.89 -1.93 7.17
CA TYR A 129 -29.78 -1.90 8.12
C TYR A 129 -30.25 -1.61 9.54
N ALA A 130 -29.59 -2.20 10.53
CA ALA A 130 -29.59 -1.72 11.91
C ALA A 130 -28.20 -1.11 12.22
N PRO A 131 -28.08 0.24 12.30
CA PRO A 131 -26.82 0.91 12.57
C PRO A 131 -26.17 0.46 13.89
N LEU A 132 -24.84 0.39 13.89
CA LEU A 132 -24.01 0.09 15.04
C LEU A 132 -23.00 1.23 15.28
N PRO A 133 -22.46 1.39 16.50
CA PRO A 133 -21.43 2.39 16.79
C PRO A 133 -20.20 2.19 15.91
N ALA A 134 -19.78 3.23 15.19
CA ALA A 134 -18.62 3.19 14.30
C ALA A 134 -17.45 3.99 14.86
N LEU A 135 -16.30 3.34 15.01
CA LEU A 135 -14.98 3.96 15.22
C LEU A 135 -14.38 4.36 13.87
N ILE A 136 -14.21 5.65 13.60
CA ILE A 136 -13.71 6.14 12.30
C ILE A 136 -12.26 6.63 12.41
N HIS A 137 -11.94 7.31 13.51
CA HIS A 137 -10.63 7.93 13.71
C HIS A 137 -9.68 7.04 14.51
N VAL A 138 -8.38 7.16 14.25
CA VAL A 138 -7.33 6.44 14.99
C VAL A 138 -7.41 6.68 16.50
N LYS A 139 -7.65 7.93 16.90
CA LYS A 139 -7.79 8.32 18.32
C LYS A 139 -8.92 7.56 19.02
N GLU A 140 -10.05 7.38 18.35
CA GLU A 140 -11.22 6.65 18.88
C GLU A 140 -10.90 5.16 19.04
N ALA A 141 -10.30 4.55 18.02
CA ALA A 141 -9.95 3.14 18.05
C ALA A 141 -8.84 2.82 19.06
N LEU A 142 -7.85 3.70 19.21
CA LEU A 142 -6.82 3.58 20.23
C LEU A 142 -7.42 3.66 21.65
N ALA A 143 -8.28 4.65 21.91
CA ALA A 143 -8.96 4.80 23.20
C ALA A 143 -9.86 3.60 23.53
N ALA A 144 -10.54 3.04 22.53
CA ALA A 144 -11.37 1.84 22.67
C ALA A 144 -10.55 0.54 22.74
N ARG A 145 -9.22 0.59 22.54
CA ARG A 145 -8.33 -0.57 22.39
C ARG A 145 -8.80 -1.56 21.32
N SER A 146 -9.37 -1.02 20.23
CA SER A 146 -9.88 -1.76 19.08
C SER A 146 -8.75 -1.99 18.09
N PHE A 147 -8.26 -3.22 17.97
CA PHE A 147 -7.09 -3.55 17.15
C PHE A 147 -7.36 -4.73 16.22
N VAL A 148 -6.82 -4.68 15.00
CA VAL A 148 -6.88 -5.81 14.03
C VAL A 148 -5.82 -6.88 14.32
N LEU A 149 -4.75 -6.49 15.01
CA LEU A 149 -3.61 -7.34 15.38
C LEU A 149 -3.05 -6.88 16.75
N PRO A 150 -2.33 -7.75 17.48
CA PRO A 150 -1.67 -7.36 18.73
C PRO A 150 -0.74 -6.14 18.58
N SER A 151 -0.67 -5.34 19.64
CA SER A 151 0.31 -4.25 19.73
C SER A 151 1.72 -4.82 19.86
N LYS A 152 2.71 -4.08 19.34
CA LYS A 152 4.13 -4.48 19.44
C LYS A 152 4.94 -3.37 20.08
N LYS A 153 6.00 -3.77 20.77
CA LYS A 153 6.95 -2.87 21.42
C LYS A 153 8.37 -3.37 21.21
N PHE A 154 9.30 -2.46 20.95
CA PHE A 154 10.72 -2.74 21.15
C PHE A 154 11.35 -1.65 22.01
N GLN A 155 12.46 -2.01 22.67
CA GLN A 155 13.21 -1.10 23.53
C GLN A 155 14.70 -1.39 23.42
N ARG A 156 15.51 -0.33 23.44
CA ARG A 156 16.95 -0.38 23.59
C ARG A 156 17.39 0.55 24.72
N GLY A 157 18.27 0.05 25.59
CA GLY A 157 18.78 0.80 26.74
C GLY A 157 17.68 1.17 27.74
N GLU A 158 17.89 2.29 28.44
CA GLU A 158 17.04 2.74 29.57
C GLU A 158 16.32 4.07 29.28
N PRO A 159 15.38 4.12 28.30
CA PRO A 159 14.78 5.38 27.86
C PRO A 159 14.04 6.12 28.97
N ALA A 160 13.33 5.42 29.86
CA ALA A 160 12.59 6.07 30.95
C ALA A 160 13.51 6.82 31.93
N ILE A 161 14.62 6.19 32.33
CA ILE A 161 15.62 6.79 33.24
C ILE A 161 16.26 8.01 32.57
N GLN A 162 16.66 7.86 31.31
CA GLN A 162 17.39 8.89 30.59
C GLN A 162 16.50 10.07 30.17
N LEU A 163 15.20 9.84 29.93
CA LEU A 163 14.22 10.92 29.77
C LEU A 163 14.03 11.73 31.05
N ALA A 164 13.98 11.06 32.22
CA ALA A 164 13.85 11.75 33.50
C ALA A 164 15.09 12.59 33.88
N GLN A 165 16.26 12.25 33.35
CA GLN A 165 17.53 12.94 33.59
C GLN A 165 17.92 13.94 32.49
N ALA A 166 17.12 14.06 31.43
CA ALA A 166 17.47 14.91 30.28
C ALA A 166 17.44 16.40 30.65
N ALA A 167 18.46 17.14 30.21
CA ALA A 167 18.55 18.59 30.43
C ALA A 167 17.38 19.34 29.77
N ASN A 168 17.05 18.95 28.53
CA ASN A 168 15.89 19.45 27.81
C ASN A 168 14.97 18.27 27.47
N ARG A 169 13.65 18.47 27.59
CA ARG A 169 12.63 17.46 27.27
C ARG A 169 11.45 18.10 26.57
N LEU A 170 10.97 17.46 25.51
CA LEU A 170 9.79 17.90 24.75
C LEU A 170 8.81 16.75 24.57
N HIS A 171 7.52 17.08 24.64
CA HIS A 171 6.40 16.21 24.33
C HIS A 171 5.66 16.76 23.12
N GLY A 172 5.19 15.88 22.25
CA GLY A 172 4.37 16.31 21.13
C GLY A 172 3.63 15.16 20.48
N GLU A 173 2.77 15.53 19.53
CA GLU A 173 2.07 14.60 18.66
C GLU A 173 2.17 15.06 17.22
N ILE A 174 2.11 14.09 16.30
CA ILE A 174 1.94 14.35 14.88
C ILE A 174 0.84 13.45 14.32
N GLU A 175 -0.06 14.06 13.56
CA GLU A 175 -1.04 13.37 12.74
C GLU A 175 -0.55 13.37 11.29
N ILE A 176 -0.52 12.18 10.68
CA ILE A 176 -0.09 11.97 9.31
C ILE A 176 -1.29 11.39 8.55
N GLY A 177 -1.83 12.16 7.60
CA GLY A 177 -2.97 11.73 6.79
C GLY A 177 -2.64 10.56 5.85
N GLY A 178 -3.70 9.86 5.43
CA GLY A 178 -3.62 8.81 4.42
C GLY A 178 -3.38 9.33 3.01
N GLN A 179 -3.31 8.39 2.07
CA GLN A 179 -3.06 8.69 0.67
C GLN A 179 -3.69 7.63 -0.23
N ASP A 180 -4.43 8.05 -1.24
CA ASP A 180 -4.90 7.20 -2.33
C ASP A 180 -3.80 7.01 -3.39
N HIS A 181 -3.68 5.80 -3.93
CA HIS A 181 -2.64 5.43 -4.89
C HIS A 181 -2.76 6.17 -6.21
N PHE A 182 -4.01 6.40 -6.64
CA PHE A 182 -4.32 7.09 -7.88
C PHE A 182 -3.54 6.56 -9.09
N TYR A 183 -3.32 5.24 -9.16
CA TYR A 183 -2.88 4.58 -10.40
C TYR A 183 -3.85 4.94 -11.52
N LEU A 184 -3.35 5.22 -12.73
CA LEU A 184 -4.20 5.78 -13.80
C LEU A 184 -5.19 4.74 -14.36
N GLU A 185 -4.79 3.48 -14.44
CA GLU A 185 -5.69 2.35 -14.70
C GLU A 185 -6.27 1.87 -13.37
N SER A 186 -7.58 1.91 -13.18
CA SER A 186 -8.26 1.35 -12.01
C SER A 186 -8.07 -0.17 -11.89
N ASN A 187 -8.55 -0.76 -10.80
CA ASN A 187 -8.61 -2.22 -10.70
C ASN A 187 -9.54 -2.79 -11.79
N ILE A 188 -9.03 -3.80 -12.46
CA ILE A 188 -9.72 -4.50 -13.52
C ILE A 188 -9.34 -5.99 -13.51
N ALA A 189 -10.35 -6.84 -13.71
CA ALA A 189 -10.18 -8.26 -13.93
C ALA A 189 -11.14 -8.76 -15.03
N LEU A 190 -10.62 -9.58 -15.94
CA LEU A 190 -11.38 -10.29 -16.96
C LEU A 190 -11.17 -11.80 -16.77
N ALA A 191 -12.23 -12.51 -16.39
CA ALA A 191 -12.23 -13.96 -16.26
C ALA A 191 -12.85 -14.61 -17.50
N ILE A 192 -12.21 -15.64 -18.03
CA ILE A 192 -12.63 -16.39 -19.21
C ILE A 192 -12.65 -17.88 -18.85
N PRO A 193 -13.81 -18.56 -18.94
CA PRO A 193 -13.88 -19.99 -18.68
C PRO A 193 -13.16 -20.81 -19.75
N GLY A 194 -12.43 -21.83 -19.28
CA GLY A 194 -11.80 -22.88 -20.09
C GLY A 194 -12.59 -24.18 -20.05
N GLU A 195 -11.89 -25.31 -20.20
CA GLU A 195 -12.48 -26.64 -20.04
C GLU A 195 -12.69 -26.97 -18.56
N ASP A 196 -13.73 -27.76 -18.25
CA ASP A 196 -14.07 -28.18 -16.88
C ASP A 196 -14.24 -27.00 -15.89
N ASN A 197 -13.28 -26.87 -14.96
CA ASN A 197 -13.25 -25.82 -13.93
C ASN A 197 -12.16 -24.77 -14.21
N ASP A 198 -11.47 -24.87 -15.36
CA ASP A 198 -10.38 -23.97 -15.66
C ASP A 198 -10.88 -22.54 -15.90
N LEU A 199 -10.14 -21.57 -15.37
CA LEU A 199 -10.36 -20.15 -15.61
C LEU A 199 -9.05 -19.48 -15.98
N LYS A 200 -9.06 -18.78 -17.10
CA LYS A 200 -8.03 -17.79 -17.42
C LYS A 200 -8.46 -16.43 -16.93
N ILE A 201 -7.64 -15.77 -16.12
CA ILE A 201 -7.92 -14.47 -15.54
C ILE A 201 -6.84 -13.48 -15.95
N TYR A 202 -7.23 -12.42 -16.65
CA TYR A 202 -6.39 -11.23 -16.80
C TYR A 202 -6.66 -10.31 -15.62
N SER A 203 -5.65 -9.96 -14.84
CA SER A 203 -5.80 -9.11 -13.64
C SER A 203 -4.75 -8.01 -13.63
N SER A 204 -5.17 -6.78 -13.33
CA SER A 204 -4.25 -5.68 -13.07
C SER A 204 -3.73 -5.81 -11.64
N THR A 205 -2.71 -6.65 -11.45
CA THR A 205 -2.18 -7.03 -10.13
C THR A 205 -0.65 -7.11 -10.11
N GLN A 206 -0.07 -6.74 -8.97
CA GLN A 206 1.35 -6.92 -8.65
C GLN A 206 1.64 -8.34 -8.13
N HIS A 207 0.59 -9.09 -7.73
CA HIS A 207 0.73 -10.38 -7.07
C HIS A 207 -0.19 -11.44 -7.71
N PRO A 208 0.14 -11.91 -8.93
CA PRO A 208 -0.70 -12.88 -9.65
C PRO A 208 -0.90 -14.20 -8.89
N THR A 209 0.07 -14.65 -8.10
CA THR A 209 -0.04 -15.86 -7.27
C THR A 209 -1.09 -15.75 -6.18
N GLU A 210 -1.17 -14.61 -5.48
CA GLU A 210 -2.20 -14.40 -4.47
C GLU A 210 -3.60 -14.30 -5.08
N VAL A 211 -3.72 -13.62 -6.23
CA VAL A 211 -4.96 -13.61 -7.00
C VAL A 211 -5.37 -15.02 -7.40
N GLN A 212 -4.44 -15.85 -7.86
CA GLN A 212 -4.69 -17.25 -8.21
C GLN A 212 -5.26 -18.04 -7.03
N HIS A 213 -4.54 -18.06 -5.90
CA HIS A 213 -4.95 -18.79 -4.70
C HIS A 213 -6.29 -18.27 -4.14
N CYS A 214 -6.51 -16.95 -4.18
CA CYS A 214 -7.76 -16.37 -3.71
C CYS A 214 -8.94 -16.82 -4.57
N CYS A 215 -8.82 -16.70 -5.90
CA CYS A 215 -9.85 -17.16 -6.83
C CYS A 215 -10.14 -18.66 -6.65
N ALA A 216 -9.10 -19.49 -6.57
CA ALA A 216 -9.23 -20.93 -6.36
C ALA A 216 -10.00 -21.26 -5.07
N ARG A 217 -9.61 -20.61 -3.96
CA ARG A 217 -10.22 -20.76 -2.64
C ARG A 217 -11.67 -20.25 -2.57
N VAL A 218 -12.01 -19.17 -3.28
CA VAL A 218 -13.40 -18.67 -3.38
C VAL A 218 -14.28 -19.64 -4.16
N LEU A 219 -13.72 -20.27 -5.19
CA LEU A 219 -14.43 -21.21 -6.06
C LEU A 219 -14.46 -22.66 -5.57
N ASP A 220 -13.69 -22.98 -4.51
CA ASP A 220 -13.47 -24.35 -4.05
C ASP A 220 -12.90 -25.27 -5.16
N VAL A 221 -11.92 -24.76 -5.89
CA VAL A 221 -11.20 -25.50 -6.93
C VAL A 221 -9.70 -25.54 -6.62
N PRO A 222 -8.95 -26.51 -7.16
CA PRO A 222 -7.48 -26.52 -7.03
C PRO A 222 -6.82 -25.32 -7.71
N ASP A 223 -5.71 -24.83 -7.16
CA ASP A 223 -4.97 -23.67 -7.72
C ASP A 223 -4.59 -23.84 -9.19
N HIS A 224 -4.32 -25.07 -9.64
CA HIS A 224 -3.95 -25.35 -11.03
C HIS A 224 -5.08 -25.09 -12.03
N ALA A 225 -6.34 -25.02 -11.59
CA ALA A 225 -7.47 -24.67 -12.44
C ALA A 225 -7.53 -23.17 -12.73
N ILE A 226 -6.78 -22.35 -11.98
CA ILE A 226 -6.77 -20.90 -12.15
C ILE A 226 -5.45 -20.48 -12.77
N ASN A 227 -5.50 -19.79 -13.90
CA ASN A 227 -4.32 -19.21 -14.55
C ASN A 227 -4.46 -17.68 -14.60
N VAL A 228 -3.54 -16.96 -13.93
CA VAL A 228 -3.55 -15.50 -13.87
C VAL A 228 -2.46 -14.92 -14.78
N GLU A 229 -2.85 -14.04 -15.71
CA GLU A 229 -1.96 -13.40 -16.66
C GLU A 229 -1.89 -11.88 -16.41
N VAL A 230 -0.66 -11.36 -16.30
CA VAL A 230 -0.38 -9.93 -16.15
C VAL A 230 0.62 -9.52 -17.21
N ARG A 231 0.19 -8.69 -18.17
CA ARG A 231 1.10 -8.13 -19.18
C ARG A 231 1.77 -6.86 -18.70
N ARG A 232 0.99 -5.95 -18.13
CA ARG A 232 1.38 -4.64 -17.59
C ARG A 232 0.25 -4.05 -16.75
N MET A 233 0.54 -3.05 -15.94
CA MET A 233 -0.43 -2.25 -15.20
C MET A 233 -0.26 -0.76 -15.50
N GLY A 234 -1.36 0.00 -15.53
CA GLY A 234 -1.32 1.47 -15.59
C GLY A 234 -1.02 2.11 -14.23
N GLY A 235 0.07 1.68 -13.60
CA GLY A 235 0.45 1.98 -12.21
C GLY A 235 -0.15 1.00 -11.20
N GLY A 236 0.53 0.84 -10.06
CA GLY A 236 0.10 -0.01 -8.94
C GLY A 236 0.46 0.58 -7.57
N PHE A 237 1.72 0.95 -7.36
CA PHE A 237 2.18 1.69 -6.16
C PHE A 237 1.91 1.02 -4.80
N GLY A 238 1.65 -0.30 -4.78
CA GLY A 238 1.24 -1.08 -3.61
C GLY A 238 -0.27 -1.34 -3.54
N GLY A 239 -1.09 -0.47 -4.13
CA GLY A 239 -2.56 -0.63 -4.08
C GLY A 239 -3.06 -1.80 -4.93
N LYS A 240 -2.20 -2.35 -5.80
CA LYS A 240 -2.45 -3.56 -6.57
C LYS A 240 -1.66 -4.77 -6.06
N GLU A 241 -1.18 -4.73 -4.80
CA GLU A 241 -0.50 -5.87 -4.17
C GLU A 241 -1.52 -6.94 -3.73
N SER A 242 -2.43 -6.62 -2.81
CA SER A 242 -3.47 -7.56 -2.33
C SER A 242 -4.87 -7.27 -2.88
N GLN A 243 -5.23 -5.99 -3.03
CA GLN A 243 -6.60 -5.56 -3.34
C GLN A 243 -7.20 -6.12 -4.65
N PRO A 244 -6.43 -6.38 -5.74
CA PRO A 244 -6.98 -6.95 -6.96
C PRO A 244 -7.65 -8.32 -6.77
N ALA A 245 -7.29 -9.05 -5.70
CA ALA A 245 -7.86 -10.36 -5.37
C ALA A 245 -9.39 -10.32 -5.20
N LEU A 246 -9.95 -9.24 -4.63
CA LEU A 246 -11.39 -9.06 -4.50
C LEU A 246 -12.08 -9.06 -5.87
N PHE A 247 -11.62 -8.19 -6.77
CA PHE A 247 -12.25 -7.98 -8.08
C PHE A 247 -12.05 -9.18 -9.01
N ALA A 248 -10.86 -9.78 -8.97
CA ALA A 248 -10.57 -11.01 -9.69
C ALA A 248 -11.43 -12.18 -9.20
N SER A 249 -11.63 -12.33 -7.88
CA SER A 249 -12.47 -13.38 -7.32
C SER A 249 -13.94 -13.19 -7.68
N ILE A 250 -14.45 -11.94 -7.70
CA ILE A 250 -15.82 -11.65 -8.15
C ILE A 250 -15.99 -11.98 -9.64
N ALA A 251 -15.04 -11.60 -10.49
CA ALA A 251 -15.07 -11.98 -11.91
C ALA A 251 -15.01 -13.51 -12.06
N ALA A 252 -14.11 -14.18 -11.34
CA ALA A 252 -14.00 -15.64 -11.36
C ALA A 252 -15.31 -16.31 -10.92
N LEU A 253 -15.96 -15.81 -9.87
CA LEU A 253 -17.25 -16.30 -9.37
C LEU A 253 -18.37 -16.15 -10.39
N VAL A 254 -18.50 -14.98 -11.02
CA VAL A 254 -19.49 -14.76 -12.09
C VAL A 254 -19.23 -15.71 -13.26
N SER A 255 -17.98 -15.83 -13.71
CA SER A 255 -17.63 -16.71 -14.83
C SER A 255 -17.84 -18.18 -14.52
N HIS A 256 -17.50 -18.62 -13.31
CA HIS A 256 -17.70 -19.99 -12.86
C HIS A 256 -19.20 -20.34 -12.79
N HIS A 257 -20.03 -19.43 -12.26
CA HIS A 257 -21.47 -19.63 -12.11
C HIS A 257 -22.21 -19.64 -13.46
N THR A 258 -21.87 -18.69 -14.34
CA THR A 258 -22.60 -18.48 -15.60
C THR A 258 -22.03 -19.25 -16.79
N LYS A 259 -20.81 -19.79 -16.65
CA LYS A 259 -20.01 -20.37 -17.75
C LYS A 259 -19.80 -19.39 -18.91
N ARG A 260 -19.82 -18.08 -18.61
CA ARG A 260 -19.58 -16.99 -19.55
C ARG A 260 -18.35 -16.18 -19.11
N PRO A 261 -17.64 -15.54 -20.04
CA PRO A 261 -16.63 -14.55 -19.67
C PRO A 261 -17.25 -13.42 -18.84
N SER A 262 -16.50 -12.87 -17.89
CA SER A 262 -16.96 -11.72 -17.09
C SER A 262 -15.85 -10.71 -16.85
N LYS A 263 -16.22 -9.44 -16.83
CA LYS A 263 -15.29 -8.31 -16.63
C LYS A 263 -15.76 -7.43 -15.47
N VAL A 264 -14.90 -7.29 -14.46
CA VAL A 264 -15.02 -6.29 -13.40
C VAL A 264 -14.05 -5.17 -13.74
N ARG A 265 -14.56 -3.96 -13.98
CA ARG A 265 -13.75 -2.76 -14.15
C ARG A 265 -14.34 -1.66 -13.28
N LEU A 266 -13.57 -1.19 -12.31
CA LEU A 266 -14.05 -0.14 -11.43
C LEU A 266 -13.97 1.22 -12.13
N ASP A 267 -14.99 2.05 -11.90
CA ASP A 267 -14.85 3.48 -12.11
C ASP A 267 -13.99 4.08 -10.99
N ARG A 268 -13.52 5.31 -11.19
CA ARG A 268 -12.54 5.91 -10.27
C ARG A 268 -13.10 6.10 -8.86
N ASP A 269 -14.34 6.52 -8.74
CA ASP A 269 -15.04 6.70 -7.46
C ASP A 269 -15.18 5.37 -6.72
N ASP A 270 -15.67 4.32 -7.39
CA ASP A 270 -15.76 2.97 -6.82
C ASP A 270 -14.38 2.45 -6.38
N ASP A 271 -13.34 2.61 -7.20
CA ASP A 271 -11.98 2.22 -6.86
C ASP A 271 -11.47 2.95 -5.61
N MET A 272 -11.68 4.27 -5.55
CA MET A 272 -11.27 5.08 -4.39
C MET A 272 -12.07 4.74 -3.12
N ILE A 273 -13.31 4.30 -3.23
CA ILE A 273 -14.15 3.89 -2.10
C ILE A 273 -13.76 2.49 -1.59
N MET A 274 -13.58 1.55 -2.51
CA MET A 274 -13.50 0.11 -2.20
C MET A 274 -12.08 -0.40 -1.90
N THR A 275 -11.03 0.32 -2.33
CA THR A 275 -9.65 -0.13 -2.17
C THR A 275 -8.97 0.52 -0.97
N GLY A 276 -8.10 -0.24 -0.30
CA GLY A 276 -7.27 0.27 0.79
C GLY A 276 -6.39 1.45 0.41
N LYS A 277 -6.04 2.29 1.39
CA LYS A 277 -5.16 3.46 1.22
C LYS A 277 -3.84 3.26 1.97
N ARG A 278 -2.93 4.23 1.85
CA ARG A 278 -1.83 4.37 2.82
C ARG A 278 -2.42 4.57 4.22
N HIS A 279 -1.89 3.85 5.20
CA HIS A 279 -2.22 4.04 6.61
C HIS A 279 -1.94 5.46 7.09
N ASP A 280 -2.98 6.12 7.60
CA ASP A 280 -2.88 7.30 8.45
C ASP A 280 -2.25 6.89 9.80
N TYR A 281 -1.54 7.82 10.43
CA TYR A 281 -0.89 7.61 11.71
C TYR A 281 -1.16 8.76 12.69
N LEU A 282 -1.33 8.41 13.95
CA LEU A 282 -1.13 9.28 15.11
C LEU A 282 0.14 8.80 15.82
N ILE A 283 1.10 9.69 16.01
CA ILE A 283 2.35 9.36 16.70
C ILE A 283 2.59 10.37 17.81
N HIS A 284 2.59 9.89 19.05
CA HIS A 284 3.06 10.64 20.21
C HIS A 284 4.56 10.42 20.39
N TYR A 285 5.27 11.45 20.82
CA TYR A 285 6.68 11.36 21.17
C TYR A 285 7.02 12.10 22.46
N ASP A 286 8.02 11.58 23.14
CA ASP A 286 8.68 12.17 24.31
C ASP A 286 10.19 12.07 24.11
N VAL A 287 10.86 13.20 23.97
CA VAL A 287 12.28 13.26 23.62
C VAL A 287 13.08 14.05 24.65
N GLY A 288 14.21 13.48 25.07
CA GLY A 288 15.19 14.11 25.93
C GLY A 288 16.51 14.35 25.19
N PHE A 289 17.07 15.56 25.29
CA PHE A 289 18.26 15.96 24.52
C PHE A 289 19.14 16.97 25.27
N THR A 290 20.39 17.12 24.80
CA THR A 290 21.39 18.06 25.36
C THR A 290 21.25 19.47 24.77
N ASP A 291 21.95 20.45 25.33
CA ASP A 291 21.97 21.83 24.81
C ASP A 291 22.58 21.93 23.41
N GLU A 292 23.40 20.95 23.01
CA GLU A 292 23.92 20.80 21.64
C GLU A 292 22.86 20.32 20.65
N GLY A 293 21.77 19.71 21.15
CA GLY A 293 20.71 19.07 20.38
C GLY A 293 20.94 17.58 20.10
N ARG A 294 21.82 16.93 20.88
CA ARG A 294 22.02 15.48 20.81
C ARG A 294 20.90 14.76 21.56
N ILE A 295 20.22 13.83 20.91
CA ILE A 295 19.19 13.00 21.53
C ILE A 295 19.87 12.04 22.52
N ARG A 296 19.37 12.04 23.76
CA ARG A 296 19.78 11.10 24.83
C ARG A 296 18.79 9.95 24.93
N ALA A 297 17.50 10.26 24.92
CA ALA A 297 16.45 9.27 24.99
C ALA A 297 15.20 9.70 24.23
N ILE A 298 14.45 8.73 23.73
CA ILE A 298 13.18 8.98 23.06
C ILE A 298 12.19 7.84 23.25
N HIS A 299 10.92 8.19 23.42
CA HIS A 299 9.81 7.27 23.37
C HIS A 299 8.85 7.67 22.25
N PHE A 300 8.39 6.69 21.48
CA PHE A 300 7.30 6.84 20.51
C PHE A 300 6.15 5.89 20.84
N GLU A 301 4.93 6.39 20.75
CA GLU A 301 3.69 5.61 20.71
C GLU A 301 3.01 5.89 19.37
N ALA A 302 2.99 4.90 18.48
CA ALA A 302 2.45 5.02 17.15
C ALA A 302 1.14 4.23 17.03
N ALA A 303 0.08 4.85 16.53
CA ALA A 303 -1.18 4.20 16.23
C ALA A 303 -1.53 4.43 14.75
N SER A 304 -1.85 3.36 14.02
CA SER A 304 -2.25 3.45 12.61
C SER A 304 -3.72 3.10 12.40
N ARG A 305 -4.36 3.73 11.41
CA ARG A 305 -5.68 3.31 10.93
C ARG A 305 -5.53 2.11 10.01
N CYS A 306 -5.90 0.92 10.46
CA CYS A 306 -5.82 -0.29 9.65
C CYS A 306 -7.09 -0.55 8.81
N GLY A 307 -8.24 -0.03 9.21
CA GLY A 307 -9.53 -0.39 8.63
C GLY A 307 -10.14 -1.61 9.31
N MET A 308 -11.06 -2.29 8.62
CA MET A 308 -11.84 -3.39 9.21
C MET A 308 -11.01 -4.66 9.47
N SER A 309 -9.97 -4.90 8.67
CA SER A 309 -9.12 -6.09 8.73
C SER A 309 -7.62 -5.76 8.83
N ALA A 310 -6.80 -6.82 8.90
CA ALA A 310 -5.35 -6.68 8.93
C ALA A 310 -4.73 -6.31 7.57
N ASP A 311 -5.15 -6.93 6.45
CA ASP A 311 -4.43 -6.88 5.17
C ASP A 311 -2.89 -6.98 5.40
N LEU A 312 -2.11 -6.00 4.93
CA LEU A 312 -0.66 -5.89 5.12
C LEU A 312 -0.25 -5.04 6.33
N SER A 313 -1.21 -4.62 7.17
CA SER A 313 -0.99 -3.71 8.31
C SER A 313 0.08 -4.20 9.28
N GLY A 314 0.21 -5.52 9.48
CA GLY A 314 1.24 -6.09 10.34
C GLY A 314 2.64 -5.67 9.91
N SER A 315 3.01 -5.99 8.67
CA SER A 315 4.33 -5.68 8.09
C SER A 315 4.54 -4.18 7.87
N ILE A 316 3.48 -3.43 7.56
CA ILE A 316 3.54 -1.96 7.39
C ILE A 316 3.89 -1.29 8.72
N ASN A 317 3.22 -1.66 9.80
CA ASN A 317 3.48 -1.10 11.13
C ASN A 317 4.87 -1.50 11.64
N ASP A 318 5.29 -2.75 11.42
CA ASP A 318 6.65 -3.18 11.75
C ASP A 318 7.70 -2.34 11.00
N ARG A 319 7.48 -2.08 9.70
CA ARG A 319 8.36 -1.20 8.92
C ARG A 319 8.36 0.23 9.44
N THR A 320 7.23 0.80 9.85
CA THR A 320 7.19 2.11 10.52
C THR A 320 8.08 2.11 11.76
N MET A 321 7.98 1.07 12.61
CA MET A 321 8.82 0.96 13.80
C MET A 321 10.31 0.90 13.43
N PHE A 322 10.69 0.19 12.37
CA PHE A 322 12.09 0.10 11.89
C PHE A 322 12.63 1.39 11.24
N HIS A 323 11.79 2.41 11.02
CA HIS A 323 12.19 3.66 10.36
C HIS A 323 11.89 4.91 11.19
N LEU A 324 11.39 4.76 12.42
CA LEU A 324 11.29 5.84 13.42
C LEU A 324 12.67 6.32 13.90
N ASP A 325 13.75 5.63 13.55
CA ASP A 325 15.12 6.12 13.69
C ASP A 325 15.56 7.00 12.52
N ASN A 326 14.98 6.84 11.33
CA ASN A 326 15.50 7.33 10.06
C ASN A 326 17.04 7.23 10.03
N ALA A 327 17.75 8.34 9.88
CA ALA A 327 19.20 8.37 9.81
C ALA A 327 19.90 8.53 11.17
N TYR A 328 19.16 8.53 12.28
CA TYR A 328 19.63 8.97 13.57
C TYR A 328 19.91 7.82 14.53
N PHE A 329 21.06 7.89 15.21
CA PHE A 329 21.38 6.95 16.28
C PHE A 329 20.66 7.33 17.57
N LEU A 330 19.71 6.50 18.00
CA LEU A 330 18.87 6.71 19.18
C LEU A 330 19.32 5.86 20.37
N GLU A 331 20.32 6.30 21.14
CA GLU A 331 20.99 5.49 22.18
C GLU A 331 20.02 4.75 23.11
N HIS A 332 19.07 5.47 23.69
CA HIS A 332 18.01 4.93 24.54
C HIS A 332 16.65 5.18 23.90
N VAL A 333 15.95 4.13 23.48
CA VAL A 333 14.72 4.28 22.69
C VAL A 333 13.69 3.23 23.08
N SER A 334 12.41 3.63 23.13
CA SER A 334 11.29 2.70 23.18
C SER A 334 10.23 3.08 22.16
N ILE A 335 9.80 2.11 21.37
CA ILE A 335 8.78 2.30 20.33
C ILE A 335 7.65 1.32 20.59
N GLU A 336 6.43 1.84 20.73
CA GLU A 336 5.19 1.09 20.81
C GLU A 336 4.35 1.36 19.56
N SER A 337 3.68 0.32 19.04
CA SER A 337 2.88 0.39 17.83
C SER A 337 1.56 -0.35 17.98
N HIS A 338 0.46 0.35 17.69
CA HIS A 338 -0.92 -0.10 17.73
C HIS A 338 -1.53 -0.15 16.32
N ARG A 339 -2.18 -1.27 15.99
CA ARG A 339 -2.77 -1.57 14.67
C ARG A 339 -4.29 -1.44 14.79
N CYS A 340 -4.79 -0.21 14.67
CA CYS A 340 -6.16 0.13 15.11
C CYS A 340 -7.21 -0.33 14.11
N LYS A 341 -8.20 -1.11 14.60
CA LYS A 341 -9.39 -1.49 13.83
C LYS A 341 -10.36 -0.31 13.80
N THR A 342 -10.74 0.11 12.61
CA THR A 342 -11.72 1.17 12.33
C THR A 342 -12.75 0.69 11.33
N HIS A 343 -13.91 1.34 11.29
CA HIS A 343 -15.00 1.02 10.38
C HIS A 343 -14.82 1.76 9.05
N THR A 344 -13.68 1.45 8.42
CA THR A 344 -13.24 1.98 7.12
C THR A 344 -12.64 0.83 6.32
N VAL A 345 -12.53 1.00 4.99
CA VAL A 345 -11.84 0.02 4.14
C VAL A 345 -10.46 -0.33 4.71
N SER A 346 -10.10 -1.61 4.62
CA SER A 346 -8.80 -2.14 5.06
C SER A 346 -7.68 -1.45 4.29
N ASN A 347 -6.84 -0.70 4.99
CA ASN A 347 -5.69 -0.02 4.40
C ASN A 347 -4.61 -1.03 4.00
N THR A 348 -3.84 -0.69 2.97
CA THR A 348 -2.92 -1.64 2.31
C THR A 348 -1.56 -1.01 2.01
N ALA A 349 -0.72 -1.74 1.28
CA ALA A 349 0.58 -1.27 0.84
C ALA A 349 0.47 0.02 0.03
N PHE A 350 1.32 0.99 0.33
CA PHE A 350 1.62 2.13 -0.55
C PHE A 350 3.13 2.28 -0.58
N ARG A 351 3.73 2.61 -1.74
CA ARG A 351 5.17 2.94 -1.90
C ARG A 351 5.78 3.61 -0.65
N GLY A 352 6.80 2.94 -0.10
CA GLY A 352 7.46 3.26 1.17
C GLY A 352 7.00 2.40 2.36
N PHE A 353 5.77 1.88 2.31
CA PHE A 353 5.26 0.79 3.14
C PHE A 353 5.38 1.04 4.66
N GLY A 354 4.92 2.20 5.14
CA GLY A 354 5.04 2.59 6.56
C GLY A 354 6.33 3.36 6.90
N GLY A 355 7.38 3.19 6.09
CA GLY A 355 8.65 3.93 6.25
C GLY A 355 8.47 5.46 6.23
N PRO A 356 7.76 6.04 5.25
CA PRO A 356 7.49 7.48 5.21
C PRO A 356 6.86 8.02 6.49
N GLN A 357 5.88 7.30 7.06
CA GLN A 357 5.20 7.72 8.29
C GLN A 357 6.16 7.76 9.49
N GLY A 358 7.01 6.74 9.64
CA GLY A 358 8.02 6.71 10.69
C GLY A 358 9.10 7.80 10.53
N MET A 359 9.60 7.98 9.30
CA MET A 359 10.62 8.99 9.01
C MET A 359 10.10 10.41 9.24
N VAL A 360 8.88 10.73 8.80
CA VAL A 360 8.28 12.05 9.04
C VAL A 360 8.15 12.36 10.53
N ALA A 361 7.83 11.37 11.37
CA ALA A 361 7.71 11.57 12.80
C ALA A 361 9.05 11.94 13.46
N ILE A 362 10.13 11.23 13.17
CA ILE A 362 11.45 11.57 13.74
C ILE A 362 12.01 12.88 13.14
N GLU A 363 11.71 13.20 11.88
CA GLU A 363 12.05 14.52 11.32
C GLU A 363 11.32 15.66 12.05
N ARG A 364 10.05 15.45 12.43
CA ARG A 364 9.31 16.40 13.24
C ARG A 364 9.98 16.62 14.60
N VAL A 365 10.43 15.55 15.25
CA VAL A 365 11.19 15.62 16.51
C VAL A 365 12.47 16.44 16.34
N ILE A 366 13.24 16.17 15.28
CA ILE A 366 14.49 16.89 15.01
C ILE A 366 14.25 18.39 14.77
N ASP A 367 13.21 18.74 14.01
CA ASP A 367 12.85 20.13 13.77
C ASP A 367 12.43 20.84 15.06
N GLU A 368 11.65 20.18 15.94
CA GLU A 368 11.25 20.74 17.24
C GLU A 368 12.45 20.96 18.19
N ILE A 369 13.42 20.03 18.22
CA ILE A 369 14.69 20.24 18.94
C ILE A 369 15.42 21.47 18.39
N ALA A 370 15.50 21.60 17.05
CA ALA A 370 16.17 22.73 16.42
C ALA A 370 15.49 24.06 16.73
N TYR A 371 14.15 24.11 16.72
CA TYR A 371 13.37 25.30 17.06
C TYR A 371 13.53 25.68 18.52
N HIS A 372 13.46 24.71 19.43
CA HIS A 372 13.67 24.93 20.86
C HIS A 372 15.05 25.55 21.14
N LEU A 373 16.10 25.09 20.47
CA LEU A 373 17.46 25.58 20.66
C LEU A 373 17.82 26.80 19.78
N GLY A 374 16.91 27.24 18.91
CA GLY A 374 17.19 28.31 17.92
C GLY A 374 18.29 27.95 16.91
N LYS A 375 18.51 26.66 16.65
CA LYS A 375 19.60 26.13 15.80
C LYS A 375 19.12 25.82 14.39
N ASP A 376 20.08 25.60 13.49
CA ASP A 376 19.78 25.09 12.16
C ASP A 376 19.35 23.62 12.22
N PRO A 377 18.18 23.23 11.69
CA PRO A 377 17.77 21.83 11.71
C PRO A 377 18.78 20.88 11.09
N LEU A 378 19.47 21.27 10.00
CA LEU A 378 20.52 20.44 9.41
C LEU A 378 21.70 20.19 10.37
N ALA A 379 22.03 21.15 11.24
CA ALA A 379 23.07 20.95 12.25
C ALA A 379 22.64 19.92 13.30
N ILE A 380 21.37 19.97 13.73
CA ILE A 380 20.80 18.97 14.66
C ILE A 380 20.79 17.57 14.02
N ARG A 381 20.41 17.48 12.74
CA ARG A 381 20.47 16.23 11.97
C ARG A 381 21.87 15.61 12.02
N LYS A 382 22.90 16.38 11.63
CA LYS A 382 24.29 15.91 11.53
C LYS A 382 24.86 15.41 12.87
N ILE A 383 24.51 16.03 13.99
CA ILE A 383 24.97 15.59 15.33
C ILE A 383 24.38 14.21 15.69
N ASN A 384 23.17 13.92 15.20
CA ASN A 384 22.43 12.72 15.55
C ASN A 384 22.59 11.57 14.55
N TYR A 385 23.24 11.76 13.40
CA TYR A 385 23.46 10.69 12.43
C TYR A 385 24.08 9.43 13.05
N TYR A 386 23.73 8.28 12.47
CA TYR A 386 24.50 7.05 12.63
C TYR A 386 25.99 7.31 12.33
N GLY A 387 26.87 6.72 13.15
CA GLY A 387 28.31 6.78 12.92
C GLY A 387 28.77 5.76 11.88
N VAL A 388 30.04 5.83 11.51
CA VAL A 388 30.69 4.87 10.59
C VAL A 388 31.35 3.75 11.40
N SER A 389 32.17 4.12 12.40
CA SER A 389 32.90 3.18 13.27
C SER A 389 32.12 2.81 14.55
N ASP A 390 31.49 3.80 15.18
CA ASP A 390 30.65 3.66 16.38
C ASP A 390 29.21 4.10 16.11
N ARG A 391 28.31 3.99 17.10
CA ARG A 391 26.92 4.47 17.03
C ARG A 391 26.22 4.05 15.73
N ASN A 392 26.37 2.78 15.36
CA ASN A 392 25.97 2.21 14.07
C ASN A 392 25.09 0.96 14.21
N ILE A 393 24.51 0.73 15.39
CA ILE A 393 23.50 -0.33 15.59
C ILE A 393 22.13 0.35 15.62
N THR A 394 21.15 -0.20 14.90
CA THR A 394 19.77 0.29 14.89
C THR A 394 19.01 -0.11 16.16
N PRO A 395 17.82 0.45 16.44
CA PRO A 395 17.01 0.04 17.59
C PRO A 395 16.58 -1.44 17.58
N TYR A 396 16.68 -2.09 16.42
CA TYR A 396 16.34 -3.50 16.18
C TYR A 396 17.58 -4.36 15.94
N ASP A 397 18.71 -3.96 16.53
CA ASP A 397 19.98 -4.71 16.58
C ASP A 397 20.65 -5.03 15.24
N MET A 398 20.29 -4.30 14.18
CA MET A 398 20.97 -4.42 12.89
C MET A 398 22.12 -3.42 12.82
N LYS A 399 23.30 -3.88 12.38
CA LYS A 399 24.43 -2.99 12.12
C LYS A 399 24.24 -2.26 10.79
N VAL A 400 24.33 -0.92 10.83
CA VAL A 400 24.44 -0.05 9.66
C VAL A 400 25.88 -0.10 9.18
N THR A 401 26.11 -0.77 8.05
CA THR A 401 27.41 -0.84 7.37
C THR A 401 27.44 0.10 6.18
N GLU A 402 28.64 0.49 5.73
CA GLU A 402 28.83 1.31 4.53
C GLU A 402 28.01 2.61 4.55
N ASN A 403 27.99 3.29 5.70
CA ASN A 403 27.22 4.51 5.89
C ASN A 403 27.84 5.70 5.14
N ILE A 404 27.37 5.94 3.92
CA ILE A 404 27.77 7.06 3.05
C ILE A 404 26.96 8.35 3.28
N LEU A 405 26.04 8.37 4.25
CA LEU A 405 25.15 9.51 4.47
C LEU A 405 25.90 10.83 4.77
N PRO A 406 26.97 10.85 5.59
CA PRO A 406 27.72 12.09 5.83
C PRO A 406 28.33 12.66 4.55
N GLU A 407 28.82 11.81 3.65
CA GLU A 407 29.42 12.20 2.37
C GLU A 407 28.36 12.80 1.43
N ILE A 408 27.22 12.11 1.25
CA ILE A 408 26.09 12.60 0.46
C ILE A 408 25.59 13.94 1.01
N THR A 409 25.45 14.06 2.33
CA THR A 409 24.99 15.30 2.97
C THR A 409 25.95 16.45 2.67
N ALA A 410 27.25 16.24 2.83
CA ALA A 410 28.27 17.27 2.58
C ALA A 410 28.31 17.69 1.10
N GLU A 411 28.18 16.74 0.18
CA GLU A 411 28.11 17.03 -1.25
C GLU A 411 26.86 17.85 -1.59
N LEU A 412 25.69 17.47 -1.08
CA LEU A 412 24.43 18.18 -1.31
C LEU A 412 24.44 19.58 -0.68
N GLU A 413 25.00 19.75 0.51
CA GLU A 413 25.18 21.08 1.13
C GLU A 413 25.97 22.02 0.21
N LYS A 414 27.05 21.51 -0.39
CA LYS A 414 27.91 22.26 -1.31
C LYS A 414 27.23 22.53 -2.65
N THR A 415 26.74 21.50 -3.33
CA THR A 415 26.20 21.60 -4.70
C THR A 415 24.87 22.34 -4.74
N SER A 416 24.07 22.27 -3.67
CA SER A 416 22.81 23.05 -3.56
C SER A 416 23.02 24.48 -3.03
N ASN A 417 24.26 24.86 -2.65
CA ASN A 417 24.62 26.12 -2.01
C ASN A 417 23.74 26.44 -0.78
N TYR A 418 23.57 25.45 0.09
CA TYR A 418 22.59 25.48 1.18
C TYR A 418 22.76 26.68 2.11
N ALA A 419 23.98 26.92 2.60
CA ALA A 419 24.25 27.98 3.58
C ALA A 419 23.98 29.40 3.04
N ALA A 420 24.38 29.67 1.79
CA ALA A 420 24.14 30.98 1.17
C ALA A 420 22.64 31.19 0.93
N ARG A 421 21.94 30.19 0.37
CA ARG A 421 20.49 30.24 0.16
C ARG A 421 19.71 30.43 1.45
N ARG A 422 20.13 29.76 2.53
CA ARG A 422 19.53 29.94 3.86
C ARG A 422 19.69 31.36 4.38
N THR A 423 20.87 31.97 4.20
CA THR A 423 21.13 33.37 4.57
C THR A 423 20.26 34.34 3.77
N GLU A 424 20.16 34.12 2.46
CA GLU A 424 19.30 34.92 1.58
C GLU A 424 17.82 34.79 1.96
N ILE A 425 17.34 33.57 2.24
CA ILE A 425 15.97 33.32 2.70
C ILE A 425 15.67 34.06 4.01
N LYS A 426 16.60 34.04 4.98
CA LYS A 426 16.45 34.80 6.22
C LYS A 426 16.31 36.30 5.95
N ARG A 427 17.16 36.87 5.10
CA ARG A 427 17.09 38.28 4.70
C ARG A 427 15.76 38.61 4.01
N PHE A 428 15.32 37.76 3.09
CA PHE A 428 14.02 37.91 2.40
C PHE A 428 12.86 37.90 3.41
N ASN A 429 12.86 36.93 4.33
CA ASN A 429 11.80 36.76 5.32
C ASN A 429 11.74 37.91 6.34
N GLN A 430 12.84 38.63 6.60
CA GLN A 430 12.84 39.82 7.47
C GLN A 430 12.12 41.02 6.83
N HIS A 431 12.12 41.14 5.51
CA HIS A 431 11.57 42.30 4.79
C HIS A 431 10.22 42.01 4.12
N SER A 432 9.85 40.74 3.94
CA SER A 432 8.58 40.35 3.34
C SER A 432 7.51 40.13 4.42
N LEU A 433 6.43 40.92 4.38
CA LEU A 433 5.32 40.82 5.33
C LEU A 433 4.44 39.58 5.07
N TYR A 434 4.18 39.26 3.80
CA TYR A 434 3.17 38.26 3.41
C TYR A 434 3.75 36.95 2.87
N LEU A 435 4.88 37.01 2.16
CA LEU A 435 5.51 35.83 1.57
C LEU A 435 6.70 35.39 2.42
N LYS A 436 6.74 34.12 2.80
CA LYS A 436 7.90 33.52 3.47
C LYS A 436 8.47 32.40 2.60
N LYS A 437 9.79 32.26 2.62
CA LYS A 437 10.52 31.16 1.98
C LYS A 437 11.08 30.21 3.04
N GLY A 438 11.16 28.94 2.69
CA GLY A 438 11.78 27.89 3.50
C GLY A 438 12.73 27.03 2.66
N ILE A 439 13.69 26.39 3.32
CA ILE A 439 14.59 25.41 2.71
C ILE A 439 14.88 24.33 3.75
N ALA A 440 14.90 23.07 3.31
CA ALA A 440 15.25 21.93 4.14
C ALA A 440 16.18 20.99 3.35
N LEU A 441 17.02 20.28 4.08
CA LEU A 441 17.84 19.16 3.60
C LEU A 441 17.68 18.03 4.60
N THR A 442 17.11 16.92 4.15
CA THR A 442 16.61 15.84 5.00
C THR A 442 17.24 14.51 4.57
N PRO A 443 17.79 13.71 5.50
CA PRO A 443 18.39 12.42 5.18
C PRO A 443 17.32 11.34 5.00
N VAL A 444 17.70 10.23 4.36
CA VAL A 444 16.89 9.01 4.34
C VAL A 444 17.81 7.81 4.52
N LYS A 445 17.51 6.97 5.52
CA LYS A 445 17.93 5.55 5.57
C LYS A 445 16.70 4.69 5.34
N PHE A 446 16.73 3.82 4.33
CA PHE A 446 15.61 2.95 4.01
C PHE A 446 16.07 1.49 3.91
N GLY A 447 15.46 0.61 4.71
CA GLY A 447 15.76 -0.82 4.71
C GLY A 447 15.17 -1.52 3.47
N ILE A 448 16.01 -2.20 2.70
CA ILE A 448 15.61 -3.01 1.54
C ILE A 448 15.42 -4.48 1.98
N SER A 449 14.53 -5.19 1.28
CA SER A 449 13.99 -6.54 1.56
C SER A 449 12.61 -6.56 2.21
N PHE A 450 11.88 -7.64 1.95
CA PHE A 450 10.64 -7.96 2.65
C PHE A 450 10.94 -8.32 4.11
N THR A 451 10.10 -7.82 5.02
CA THR A 451 10.16 -8.18 6.45
C THR A 451 9.84 -9.66 6.69
N ALA A 452 9.03 -10.26 5.82
CA ALA A 452 8.83 -11.70 5.75
C ALA A 452 9.93 -12.32 4.88
N THR A 453 10.88 -13.01 5.51
CA THR A 453 12.12 -13.49 4.86
C THR A 453 11.86 -14.41 3.66
N HIS A 454 10.86 -15.28 3.74
CA HIS A 454 10.50 -16.20 2.66
C HIS A 454 10.00 -15.49 1.39
N LEU A 455 9.58 -14.23 1.43
CA LEU A 455 9.21 -13.49 0.20
C LEU A 455 10.43 -13.02 -0.60
N ASN A 456 11.64 -13.10 -0.04
CA ASN A 456 12.88 -12.71 -0.73
C ASN A 456 13.39 -13.86 -1.62
N GLN A 457 12.56 -14.26 -2.58
CA GLN A 457 12.85 -15.29 -3.57
C GLN A 457 12.30 -14.87 -4.94
N ALA A 458 12.88 -15.40 -6.02
CA ALA A 458 12.44 -15.12 -7.38
C ALA A 458 12.71 -16.31 -8.31
N GLY A 459 11.84 -16.49 -9.30
CA GLY A 459 11.98 -17.49 -10.36
C GLY A 459 11.91 -16.86 -11.75
N ALA A 460 12.54 -17.51 -12.72
CA ALA A 460 12.49 -17.15 -14.13
C ALA A 460 12.51 -18.40 -15.02
N LEU A 461 11.86 -18.32 -16.18
CA LEU A 461 11.81 -19.34 -17.21
C LEU A 461 12.31 -18.75 -18.54
N ILE A 462 13.24 -19.46 -19.18
CA ILE A 462 13.83 -19.06 -20.45
C ILE A 462 13.63 -20.17 -21.47
N HIS A 463 13.09 -19.80 -22.64
CA HIS A 463 13.02 -20.65 -23.81
C HIS A 463 13.94 -20.10 -24.89
N ILE A 464 14.75 -20.98 -25.49
CA ILE A 464 15.57 -20.70 -26.67
C ILE A 464 14.98 -21.48 -27.82
N TYR A 465 14.45 -20.77 -28.81
CA TYR A 465 13.85 -21.40 -29.98
C TYR A 465 14.92 -21.81 -30.99
N THR A 466 14.54 -22.65 -31.95
CA THR A 466 15.46 -23.20 -32.96
C THR A 466 16.02 -22.15 -33.93
N ASP A 467 15.40 -20.97 -33.99
CA ASP A 467 15.88 -19.81 -34.74
C ASP A 467 16.85 -18.92 -33.94
N GLY A 468 17.14 -19.28 -32.68
CA GLY A 468 17.99 -18.53 -31.76
C GLY A 468 17.29 -17.40 -31.01
N SER A 469 15.99 -17.18 -31.24
CA SER A 469 15.22 -16.20 -30.46
C SER A 469 15.00 -16.67 -29.02
N ILE A 470 14.93 -15.70 -28.10
CA ILE A 470 14.81 -15.97 -26.65
C ILE A 470 13.48 -15.41 -26.15
N HIS A 471 12.71 -16.23 -25.45
CA HIS A 471 11.55 -15.79 -24.68
C HIS A 471 11.83 -15.99 -23.19
N LEU A 472 11.61 -14.92 -22.42
CA LEU A 472 11.89 -14.86 -21.00
C LEU A 472 10.62 -14.47 -20.23
N ASN A 473 10.33 -15.22 -19.18
CA ASN A 473 9.29 -14.94 -18.20
C ASN A 473 9.92 -14.96 -16.80
N HIS A 474 9.44 -14.10 -15.90
CA HIS A 474 9.82 -14.11 -14.49
C HIS A 474 8.62 -13.70 -13.63
N GLY A 475 8.68 -13.97 -12.33
CA GLY A 475 7.58 -13.67 -11.40
C GLY A 475 7.35 -12.18 -11.10
N GLY A 476 8.04 -11.27 -11.78
CA GLY A 476 7.91 -9.83 -11.58
C GLY A 476 6.94 -9.22 -12.61
N THR A 477 6.21 -8.19 -12.20
CA THR A 477 5.18 -7.55 -13.04
C THR A 477 5.58 -6.13 -13.43
N GLU A 478 5.30 -5.73 -14.67
CA GLU A 478 5.54 -4.39 -15.20
C GLU A 478 4.44 -3.40 -14.75
N MET A 479 4.81 -2.30 -14.09
CA MET A 479 3.90 -1.25 -13.63
C MET A 479 4.43 0.18 -13.87
N GLY A 480 5.48 0.32 -14.68
CA GLY A 480 6.12 1.58 -15.09
C GLY A 480 7.44 1.91 -14.38
N GLN A 481 8.02 0.97 -13.62
CA GLN A 481 9.31 1.13 -12.92
C GLN A 481 10.51 1.07 -13.87
#